data_AF-A0AAE9SPI4-F1
#
_entry.id   AF-A0AAE9SPI4-F1
#
_cell.length_a   1.000
_cell.length_b   1.000
_cell.length_c   1.000
_cell.angle_alpha   90.00
_cell.angle_beta   90.00
_cell.angle_gamma   90.00
#
_symmetry.space_group_name_H-M   'P 1'
#
loop_
_entity.id
_entity.type
_entity.pdbx_description
1 polymer ?
#
loop_
_entity_poly.entity_id
_entity_poly.type
_entity_poly.pdbx_seq_one_letter_code
_entity_poly.pdbx_strand_id
1 'polypeptide(L)'
;MENIQTLTQLLNNSQCEYQIFDLGRRIKTIEPQVFADVEKGQCPYPFPMQRKAHLAIAYWNEQKQPWIWFLKFELDERGLLKQVDIGNFIKYVVEAMGTRLSEEMSEEQQQKLSNNPYTFKPAEEKMAVFHSQVRANLDLPTSQYYEHTQHYFTGGLGWENWQTVGLQGITDMAARLGKEQNAVTLRKALNHLPNEPLYALLGALEHVDLQERLAEHIAEKAQQEIESNEPDLFLLSALIRAQAGAPIEVSQAILKTILQSPRLSHQEVLIGIAGRTWHLLADADIAEQFLLRLAQTGNQALFNQLFADLVMLPELRMVLLPLLHSSPSEELATALVKLQQATKG
;
A
#
# COMPACT_ATOMS: atom_id res chain seq x y z
N MET A 1 -22.03 26.34 18.58
CA MET A 1 -20.99 25.36 18.23
C MET A 1 -21.38 24.79 16.88
N GLU A 2 -20.55 24.96 15.86
CA GLU A 2 -20.78 24.27 14.59
C GLU A 2 -20.79 22.76 14.84
N ASN A 3 -21.77 22.06 14.28
CA ASN A 3 -21.92 20.62 14.44
C ASN A 3 -20.86 19.95 13.53
N ILE A 4 -19.66 19.69 14.07
CA ILE A 4 -18.57 19.02 13.35
C ILE A 4 -19.00 17.57 13.08
N GLN A 5 -19.21 17.23 11.81
CA GLN A 5 -19.73 15.93 11.37
C GLN A 5 -18.71 15.11 10.57
N THR A 6 -17.60 15.73 10.15
CA THR A 6 -16.53 15.09 9.35
C THR A 6 -15.14 15.40 9.91
N LEU A 7 -14.18 14.53 9.64
CA LEU A 7 -12.76 14.74 9.91
C LEU A 7 -12.22 15.92 9.12
N THR A 8 -12.65 16.10 7.87
CA THR A 8 -12.29 17.27 7.07
C THR A 8 -12.70 18.58 7.77
N GLN A 9 -13.91 18.67 8.31
CA GLN A 9 -14.33 19.85 9.09
C GLN A 9 -13.50 20.03 10.35
N LEU A 10 -13.22 18.93 11.07
CA LEU A 10 -12.40 18.97 12.29
C LEU A 10 -10.99 19.50 12.01
N LEU A 11 -10.35 19.02 10.93
CA LEU A 11 -9.01 19.41 10.52
C LEU A 11 -8.97 20.86 9.98
N ASN A 12 -9.96 21.27 9.20
CA ASN A 12 -10.03 22.67 8.72
C ASN A 12 -10.21 23.68 9.86
N ASN A 13 -10.87 23.29 10.95
CA ASN A 13 -11.09 24.14 12.11
C ASN A 13 -9.85 24.28 13.01
N SER A 14 -8.81 23.48 12.81
CA SER A 14 -7.70 23.37 13.76
C SER A 14 -6.50 24.29 13.49
N GLN A 15 -6.54 25.11 12.43
CA GLN A 15 -5.40 25.95 11.99
C GLN A 15 -4.12 25.15 11.68
N CYS A 16 -4.21 23.83 11.46
CA CYS A 16 -3.11 22.99 11.01
C CYS A 16 -3.22 22.70 9.52
N GLU A 17 -2.08 22.53 8.87
CA GLU A 17 -2.03 21.84 7.58
C GLU A 17 -2.12 20.33 7.80
N TYR A 18 -2.62 19.59 6.81
CA TYR A 18 -2.74 18.15 6.90
C TYR A 18 -2.62 17.44 5.55
N GLN A 19 -2.28 16.15 5.62
CA GLN A 19 -2.24 15.24 4.48
C GLN A 19 -2.81 13.88 4.89
N ILE A 20 -3.68 13.35 4.04
CA ILE A 20 -4.31 12.03 4.23
C ILE A 20 -3.55 11.00 3.41
N PHE A 21 -3.33 9.84 4.01
CA PHE A 21 -2.69 8.69 3.39
C PHE A 21 -3.55 7.45 3.55
N ASP A 22 -3.66 6.63 2.52
CA ASP A 22 -4.00 5.22 2.67
C ASP A 22 -2.82 4.46 3.27
N LEU A 23 -3.13 3.49 4.12
CA LEU A 23 -2.21 2.54 4.72
C LEU A 23 -2.72 1.11 4.56
N GLY A 24 -3.70 0.87 3.70
CA GLY A 24 -4.25 -0.46 3.44
C GLY A 24 -3.27 -1.24 2.57
N ARG A 25 -3.35 -0.98 1.27
CA ARG A 25 -2.58 -1.74 0.27
C ARG A 25 -1.20 -1.12 0.04
N ARG A 26 -1.15 0.17 -0.28
CA ARG A 26 0.09 0.94 -0.44
C ARG A 26 0.00 2.20 0.39
N ILE A 27 1.14 2.80 0.70
CA ILE A 27 1.13 4.16 1.22
C ILE A 27 0.86 5.09 0.02
N LYS A 28 -0.34 5.67 -0.03
CA LYS A 28 -0.75 6.58 -1.10
C LYS A 28 -1.43 7.79 -0.51
N THR A 29 -1.12 8.97 -1.03
CA THR A 29 -1.83 10.19 -0.65
C THR A 29 -3.25 10.15 -1.18
N ILE A 30 -4.21 10.57 -0.36
CA ILE A 30 -5.59 10.79 -0.78
C ILE A 30 -5.78 12.30 -0.88
N GLU A 31 -6.21 12.76 -2.05
CA GLU A 31 -6.49 14.19 -2.26
C GLU A 31 -7.57 14.68 -1.28
N PRO A 32 -7.43 15.88 -0.69
CA PRO A 32 -8.38 16.37 0.30
C PRO A 32 -9.83 16.39 -0.19
N GLN A 33 -10.06 16.74 -1.46
CA GLN A 33 -11.40 16.76 -2.05
C GLN A 33 -11.98 15.34 -2.17
N VAL A 34 -11.18 14.38 -2.64
CA VAL A 34 -11.59 12.97 -2.72
C VAL A 34 -11.97 12.46 -1.33
N PHE A 35 -11.15 12.74 -0.31
CA PHE A 35 -11.46 12.33 1.06
C PHE A 35 -12.75 12.97 1.58
N ALA A 36 -12.96 14.27 1.33
CA ALA A 36 -14.19 14.97 1.73
C ALA A 36 -15.45 14.38 1.04
N ASP A 37 -15.34 13.92 -0.20
CA ASP A 37 -16.43 13.28 -0.93
C ASP A 37 -16.73 11.88 -0.39
N VAL A 38 -15.69 11.13 0.00
CA VAL A 38 -15.83 9.84 0.70
C VAL A 38 -16.54 10.03 2.04
N GLU A 39 -16.16 11.05 2.83
CA GLU A 39 -16.80 11.35 4.10
C GLU A 39 -18.27 11.74 3.94
N LYS A 40 -18.68 12.30 2.78
CA LYS A 40 -20.08 12.61 2.48
C LYS A 40 -20.84 11.42 1.87
N GLY A 41 -20.18 10.28 1.67
CA GLY A 41 -20.75 9.12 0.99
C GLY A 41 -21.05 9.35 -0.50
N GLN A 42 -20.39 10.33 -1.12
CA GLN A 42 -20.56 10.68 -2.54
C GLN A 42 -19.78 9.73 -3.45
N CYS A 43 -18.66 9.20 -2.96
CA CYS A 43 -17.86 8.17 -3.64
C CYS A 43 -17.37 7.11 -2.64
N PRO A 44 -17.07 5.88 -3.12
CA PRO A 44 -16.44 4.85 -2.29
C PRO A 44 -15.03 5.23 -1.85
N TYR A 45 -14.58 4.68 -0.72
CA TYR A 45 -13.18 4.79 -0.31
C TYR A 45 -12.26 4.24 -1.42
N PRO A 46 -11.17 4.94 -1.81
CA PRO A 46 -10.41 4.57 -3.01
C PRO A 46 -9.66 3.23 -2.90
N PHE A 47 -9.17 2.88 -1.70
CA PHE A 47 -8.21 1.77 -1.53
C PHE A 47 -8.63 0.78 -0.43
N PRO A 48 -9.86 0.23 -0.47
CA PRO A 48 -10.33 -0.67 0.58
C PRO A 48 -9.45 -1.92 0.65
N MET A 49 -9.22 -2.37 1.87
CA MET A 49 -8.58 -3.65 2.17
C MET A 49 -9.40 -4.38 3.22
N GLN A 50 -9.88 -5.58 2.88
CA GLN A 50 -10.70 -6.43 3.75
C GLN A 50 -11.91 -5.68 4.34
N ARG A 51 -12.61 -4.90 3.50
CA ARG A 51 -13.77 -4.06 3.87
C ARG A 51 -13.46 -2.97 4.91
N LYS A 52 -12.21 -2.53 5.00
CA LYS A 52 -11.82 -1.43 5.90
C LYS A 52 -11.03 -0.36 5.15
N ALA A 53 -11.24 0.88 5.55
CA ALA A 53 -10.35 1.99 5.25
C ALA A 53 -9.25 2.01 6.32
N HIS A 54 -8.00 1.88 5.90
CA HIS A 54 -6.84 2.04 6.77
C HIS A 54 -6.16 3.34 6.36
N LEU A 55 -6.17 4.34 7.23
CA LEU A 55 -5.67 5.66 6.89
C LEU A 55 -4.69 6.20 7.92
N ALA A 56 -3.81 7.06 7.45
CA ALA A 56 -3.04 7.97 8.28
C ALA A 56 -3.45 9.41 7.97
N ILE A 57 -3.56 10.23 9.01
CA ILE A 57 -3.68 11.68 8.88
C ILE A 57 -2.45 12.27 9.54
N ALA A 58 -1.54 12.80 8.73
CA ALA A 58 -0.44 13.62 9.23
C ALA A 58 -0.90 15.08 9.22
N TYR A 59 -0.74 15.78 10.32
CA TYR A 59 -1.05 17.21 10.44
C TYR A 59 0.07 17.93 11.17
N TRP A 60 0.31 19.19 10.81
CA TRP A 60 1.42 19.96 11.35
C TRP A 60 1.05 21.44 11.48
N ASN A 61 1.75 22.11 12.41
CA ASN A 61 1.72 23.55 12.55
C ASN A 61 2.82 24.22 11.69
N GLU A 62 2.97 25.53 11.77
CA GLU A 62 4.00 26.30 11.04
C GLU A 62 5.44 25.80 11.30
N GLN A 63 5.70 25.13 12.43
CA GLN A 63 7.01 24.57 12.76
C GLN A 63 7.29 23.22 12.07
N LYS A 64 6.34 22.72 11.25
CA LYS A 64 6.42 21.43 10.53
C LYS A 64 6.73 20.23 11.45
N GLN A 65 6.25 20.24 12.68
CA GLN A 65 6.28 19.07 13.56
C GLN A 65 5.02 18.22 13.28
N PRO A 66 5.13 17.06 12.60
CA PRO A 66 3.97 16.29 12.22
C PRO A 66 3.45 15.45 13.38
N TRP A 67 2.18 15.63 13.72
CA TRP A 67 1.40 14.67 14.48
C TRP A 67 0.68 13.72 13.54
N ILE A 68 0.52 12.47 13.95
CA ILE A 68 -0.01 11.42 13.10
C ILE A 68 -1.12 10.68 13.83
N TRP A 69 -2.27 10.54 13.15
CA TRP A 69 -3.31 9.61 13.54
C TRP A 69 -3.34 8.42 12.59
N PHE A 70 -3.27 7.21 13.14
CA PHE A 70 -3.48 5.96 12.41
C PHE A 70 -4.89 5.46 12.69
N LEU A 71 -5.79 5.56 11.70
CA LEU A 71 -7.21 5.28 11.87
C LEU A 71 -7.66 4.12 10.97
N LYS A 72 -8.65 3.37 11.45
CA LYS A 72 -9.26 2.25 10.75
C LYS A 72 -10.77 2.30 10.92
N PHE A 73 -11.49 2.37 9.79
CA PHE A 73 -12.95 2.37 9.76
C PHE A 73 -13.49 1.22 8.92
N GLU A 74 -14.62 0.65 9.36
CA GLU A 74 -15.34 -0.35 8.58
C GLU A 74 -16.04 0.31 7.38
N LEU A 75 -16.06 -0.41 6.26
CA LEU A 75 -16.77 -0.02 5.05
C LEU A 75 -18.02 -0.90 4.87
N ASP A 76 -19.03 -0.35 4.20
CA ASP A 76 -20.17 -1.14 3.76
C ASP A 76 -19.89 -1.89 2.45
N GLU A 77 -20.86 -2.66 1.95
CA GLU A 77 -20.73 -3.45 0.70
C GLU A 77 -20.58 -2.59 -0.57
N ARG A 78 -20.84 -1.28 -0.47
CA ARG A 78 -20.62 -0.29 -1.52
C ARG A 78 -19.26 0.40 -1.38
N GLY A 79 -18.48 0.07 -0.34
CA GLY A 79 -17.20 0.71 -0.05
C GLY A 79 -17.33 2.09 0.61
N LEU A 80 -18.51 2.43 1.16
CA LEU A 80 -18.73 3.71 1.85
C LEU A 80 -18.35 3.62 3.33
N LEU A 81 -17.84 4.73 3.88
CA LEU A 81 -17.58 4.85 5.32
C LEU A 81 -18.89 4.81 6.10
N LYS A 82 -18.89 4.08 7.22
CA LYS A 82 -19.99 4.13 8.19
C LYS A 82 -19.94 5.45 8.96
N GLN A 83 -20.85 6.36 8.63
CA GLN A 83 -20.91 7.71 9.23
C GLN A 83 -20.99 7.72 10.76
N VAL A 84 -21.61 6.71 11.35
CA VAL A 84 -21.69 6.54 12.80
C VAL A 84 -20.30 6.38 13.42
N ASP A 85 -19.40 5.64 12.76
CA ASP A 85 -18.05 5.39 13.26
C ASP A 85 -17.19 6.67 13.22
N ILE A 86 -17.30 7.43 12.13
CA ILE A 86 -16.65 8.74 11.99
C ILE A 86 -17.15 9.71 13.06
N GLY A 87 -18.47 9.83 13.24
CA GLY A 87 -19.05 10.70 14.25
C GLY A 87 -18.65 10.32 15.69
N ASN A 88 -18.53 9.03 15.99
CA ASN A 88 -18.06 8.57 17.28
C ASN A 88 -16.57 8.90 17.50
N PHE A 89 -15.72 8.73 16.48
CA PHE A 89 -14.33 9.13 16.56
C PHE A 89 -14.18 10.64 16.79
N ILE A 90 -14.93 11.47 16.07
CA ILE A 90 -14.92 12.93 16.26
C ILE A 90 -15.28 13.30 17.71
N LYS A 91 -16.27 12.63 18.33
CA LYS A 91 -16.60 12.84 19.74
C LYS A 91 -15.41 12.53 20.65
N TYR A 92 -14.71 11.41 20.44
CA TYR A 92 -13.50 11.10 21.21
C TYR A 92 -12.43 12.19 21.07
N VAL A 93 -12.20 12.71 19.86
CA VAL A 93 -11.21 13.78 19.65
C VAL A 93 -11.63 15.07 20.34
N VAL A 94 -12.90 15.48 20.20
CA VAL A 94 -13.43 16.70 20.81
C VAL A 94 -13.43 16.61 22.34
N GLU A 95 -13.73 15.45 22.91
CA GLU A 95 -13.66 15.21 24.37
C GLU A 95 -12.21 15.22 24.90
N ALA A 96 -11.25 14.72 24.12
CA ALA A 96 -9.85 14.66 24.53
C ALA A 96 -9.08 15.99 24.35
N MET A 97 -9.38 16.74 23.28
CA MET A 97 -8.58 17.91 22.85
C MET A 97 -9.38 19.21 22.75
N GLY A 98 -10.69 19.18 22.94
CA GLY A 98 -11.54 20.31 22.56
C GLY A 98 -11.59 20.49 21.04
N THR A 99 -11.77 21.73 20.57
CA THR A 99 -11.93 22.04 19.13
C THR A 99 -10.67 22.58 18.46
N ARG A 100 -9.54 22.71 19.19
CA ARG A 100 -8.28 23.25 18.66
C ARG A 100 -7.20 22.17 18.70
N LEU A 101 -6.72 21.73 17.52
CA LEU A 101 -5.64 20.74 17.41
C LEU A 101 -4.23 21.37 17.40
N SER A 102 -4.12 22.69 17.62
CA SER A 102 -2.90 23.48 17.43
C SER A 102 -1.99 23.63 18.66
N GLU A 103 -2.43 23.14 19.82
CA GLU A 103 -1.64 23.20 21.07
C GLU A 103 -0.81 21.92 21.24
N GLU A 104 0.37 22.04 21.84
CA GLU A 104 1.20 20.87 22.18
C GLU A 104 0.39 19.90 23.03
N MET A 105 0.15 18.70 22.50
CA MET A 105 -0.62 17.69 23.21
C MET A 105 0.18 17.15 24.40
N SER A 106 -0.42 17.17 25.58
CA SER A 106 0.15 16.48 26.75
C SER A 106 0.20 14.96 26.53
N GLU A 107 1.09 14.26 27.24
CA GLU A 107 1.17 12.80 27.19
C GLU A 107 -0.17 12.13 27.55
N GLU A 108 -0.94 12.71 28.48
CA GLU A 108 -2.28 12.22 28.83
C GLU A 108 -3.28 12.35 27.67
N GLN A 109 -3.22 13.44 26.91
CA GLN A 109 -4.07 13.65 25.74
C GLN A 109 -3.71 12.67 24.61
N GLN A 110 -2.41 12.45 24.39
CA GLN A 110 -1.92 11.46 23.42
C GLN A 110 -2.38 10.04 23.80
N GLN A 111 -2.29 9.67 25.07
CA GLN A 111 -2.78 8.38 25.55
C GLN A 111 -4.29 8.20 25.36
N LYS A 112 -5.10 9.19 25.73
CA LYS A 112 -6.56 9.14 25.52
C LYS A 112 -6.95 8.97 24.06
N LEU A 113 -6.26 9.67 23.16
CA LEU A 113 -6.47 9.53 21.72
C LEU A 113 -6.00 8.19 21.17
N SER A 114 -4.92 7.61 21.71
CA SER A 114 -4.41 6.31 21.27
C SER A 114 -5.28 5.12 21.72
N ASN A 115 -6.17 5.33 22.70
CA ASN A 115 -6.97 4.26 23.31
C ASN A 115 -8.44 4.36 22.91
N ASN A 116 -8.71 4.21 21.61
CA ASN A 116 -10.07 4.15 21.08
C ASN A 116 -10.19 3.06 19.99
N PRO A 117 -11.41 2.56 19.68
CA PRO A 117 -11.59 1.40 18.79
C PRO A 117 -11.25 1.69 17.32
N TYR A 118 -11.05 2.95 16.96
CA TYR A 118 -10.77 3.40 15.59
C TYR A 118 -9.28 3.59 15.33
N THR A 119 -8.43 3.60 16.36
CA THR A 119 -6.99 3.69 16.19
C THR A 119 -6.35 2.31 16.03
N PHE A 120 -5.25 2.24 15.28
CA PHE A 120 -4.44 1.03 15.16
C PHE A 120 -2.95 1.36 15.08
N LYS A 121 -2.10 0.37 15.39
CA LYS A 121 -0.65 0.48 15.19
C LYS A 121 -0.26 -0.26 13.89
N PRO A 122 0.26 0.42 12.85
CA PRO A 122 0.78 -0.25 11.68
C PRO A 122 1.97 -1.16 12.03
N ALA A 123 2.26 -2.14 11.17
CA ALA A 123 3.48 -2.94 11.30
C ALA A 123 4.74 -2.07 11.20
N GLU A 124 5.83 -2.48 11.85
CA GLU A 124 7.06 -1.67 11.96
C GLU A 124 7.63 -1.26 10.59
N GLU A 125 7.63 -2.19 9.63
CA GLU A 125 8.07 -1.91 8.26
C GLU A 125 7.22 -0.81 7.60
N LYS A 126 5.91 -0.88 7.75
CA LYS A 126 4.98 0.10 7.19
C LYS A 126 5.11 1.46 7.88
N MET A 127 5.37 1.48 9.19
CA MET A 127 5.65 2.71 9.93
C MET A 127 6.96 3.35 9.44
N ALA A 128 8.02 2.58 9.23
CA ALA A 128 9.31 3.10 8.76
C ALA A 128 9.18 3.78 7.38
N VAL A 129 8.49 3.12 6.45
CA VAL A 129 8.19 3.70 5.12
C VAL A 129 7.32 4.94 5.24
N PHE A 130 6.23 4.88 6.04
CA PHE A 130 5.33 6.01 6.25
C PHE A 130 6.08 7.25 6.77
N HIS A 131 6.88 7.08 7.82
CA HIS A 131 7.66 8.18 8.39
C HIS A 131 8.66 8.76 7.38
N SER A 132 9.31 7.90 6.59
CA SER A 132 10.23 8.35 5.54
C SER A 132 9.52 9.19 4.48
N GLN A 133 8.32 8.78 4.06
CA GLN A 133 7.51 9.52 3.09
C GLN A 133 6.98 10.85 3.64
N VAL A 134 6.46 10.87 4.88
CA VAL A 134 6.01 12.12 5.52
C VAL A 134 7.17 13.10 5.65
N ARG A 135 8.34 12.64 6.12
CA ARG A 135 9.53 13.49 6.21
C ARG A 135 10.01 13.95 4.83
N ALA A 136 9.86 13.12 3.81
CA ALA A 136 10.18 13.49 2.44
C ALA A 136 9.27 14.57 1.88
N ASN A 137 7.96 14.40 2.03
CA ASN A 137 6.95 15.34 1.55
C ASN A 137 7.02 16.70 2.26
N LEU A 138 7.39 16.72 3.54
CA LEU A 138 7.49 17.96 4.33
C LEU A 138 8.85 18.66 4.23
N ASP A 139 9.79 18.13 3.42
CA ASP A 139 11.18 18.57 3.33
C ASP A 139 11.91 18.59 4.70
N LEU A 140 11.59 17.62 5.56
CA LEU A 140 12.26 17.44 6.85
C LEU A 140 13.59 16.68 6.68
N PRO A 141 14.55 16.81 7.61
CA PRO A 141 15.78 16.03 7.59
C PRO A 141 15.51 14.51 7.53
N THR A 142 16.41 13.73 6.97
CA THR A 142 16.32 12.25 7.03
C THR A 142 16.51 11.74 8.46
N SER A 143 16.34 10.43 8.68
CA SER A 143 16.74 9.81 9.95
C SER A 143 18.26 9.78 10.10
N GLN A 144 18.72 9.52 11.32
CA GLN A 144 20.13 9.30 11.64
C GLN A 144 20.77 8.10 10.92
N TYR A 145 19.95 7.20 10.35
CA TYR A 145 20.43 5.98 9.69
C TYR A 145 20.72 6.18 8.19
N TYR A 146 20.36 7.34 7.64
CA TYR A 146 20.40 7.60 6.20
C TYR A 146 21.82 7.55 5.61
N GLU A 147 22.76 8.32 6.18
CA GLU A 147 24.13 8.41 5.66
C GLU A 147 24.85 7.05 5.69
N HIS A 148 24.72 6.32 6.82
CA HIS A 148 25.27 4.97 6.97
C HIS A 148 24.69 4.01 5.91
N THR A 149 23.39 4.11 5.66
CA THR A 149 22.72 3.31 4.64
C THR A 149 23.20 3.66 3.24
N GLN A 150 23.31 4.95 2.90
CA GLN A 150 23.88 5.36 1.61
C GLN A 150 25.29 4.80 1.42
N HIS A 151 26.13 4.83 2.45
CA HIS A 151 27.48 4.26 2.37
C HIS A 151 27.44 2.74 2.12
N TYR A 152 26.54 2.00 2.76
CA TYR A 152 26.31 0.58 2.46
C TYR A 152 25.90 0.34 1.00
N PHE A 153 24.88 1.06 0.50
CA PHE A 153 24.36 0.86 -0.87
C PHE A 153 25.34 1.33 -1.98
N THR A 154 26.42 2.03 -1.63
CA THR A 154 27.54 2.27 -2.57
C THR A 154 28.59 1.15 -2.56
N GLY A 155 28.42 0.13 -1.73
CA GLY A 155 29.38 -0.95 -1.50
C GLY A 155 30.53 -0.58 -0.55
N GLY A 156 30.53 0.63 0.02
CA GLY A 156 31.60 1.16 0.85
C GLY A 156 31.85 0.37 2.15
N LEU A 157 30.80 -0.25 2.69
CA LEU A 157 30.91 -1.15 3.86
C LEU A 157 31.19 -2.61 3.49
N GLY A 158 31.12 -2.97 2.20
CA GLY A 158 31.05 -4.37 1.75
C GLY A 158 29.64 -4.95 1.88
N TRP A 159 29.22 -5.73 0.88
CA TRP A 159 27.83 -6.20 0.74
C TRP A 159 27.35 -7.11 1.88
N GLU A 160 28.26 -7.86 2.51
CA GLU A 160 27.95 -8.78 3.61
C GLU A 160 27.73 -8.09 4.97
N ASN A 161 28.13 -6.82 5.13
CA ASN A 161 28.08 -6.10 6.41
C ASN A 161 26.72 -5.37 6.65
N TRP A 162 25.63 -5.99 6.19
CA TRP A 162 24.29 -5.41 6.19
C TRP A 162 23.63 -5.35 7.57
N GLN A 163 24.12 -6.11 8.56
CA GLN A 163 23.50 -6.21 9.90
C GLN A 163 23.54 -4.87 10.67
N THR A 164 24.40 -3.94 10.24
CA THR A 164 24.49 -2.58 10.78
C THR A 164 23.55 -1.59 10.10
N VAL A 165 22.88 -2.00 9.02
CA VAL A 165 22.02 -1.14 8.19
C VAL A 165 20.59 -1.23 8.72
N GLY A 166 20.11 -0.13 9.30
CA GLY A 166 18.75 -0.04 9.83
C GLY A 166 17.70 0.15 8.73
N LEU A 167 16.54 -0.49 8.89
CA LEU A 167 15.42 -0.41 7.95
C LEU A 167 15.02 1.04 7.63
N GLN A 168 14.99 1.92 8.64
CA GLN A 168 14.62 3.34 8.47
C GLN A 168 15.52 4.06 7.45
N GLY A 169 16.81 3.72 7.37
CA GLY A 169 17.72 4.31 6.39
C GLY A 169 17.42 3.83 4.95
N ILE A 170 17.01 2.57 4.79
CA ILE A 170 16.59 2.00 3.50
C ILE A 170 15.32 2.71 3.02
N THR A 171 14.35 2.87 3.92
CA THR A 171 13.09 3.55 3.61
C THR A 171 13.28 5.04 3.35
N ASP A 172 14.24 5.71 4.00
CA ASP A 172 14.62 7.10 3.71
C ASP A 172 15.19 7.24 2.28
N MET A 173 16.05 6.31 1.85
CA MET A 173 16.55 6.28 0.46
C MET A 173 15.42 6.06 -0.55
N ALA A 174 14.52 5.11 -0.28
CA ALA A 174 13.37 4.81 -1.13
C ALA A 174 12.38 6.00 -1.21
N ALA A 175 12.10 6.68 -0.10
CA ALA A 175 11.22 7.87 -0.10
C ALA A 175 11.82 9.06 -0.86
N ARG A 176 13.12 9.02 -1.18
CA ARG A 176 13.88 10.12 -1.79
C ARG A 176 14.60 9.71 -3.07
N LEU A 177 14.00 8.86 -3.91
CA LEU A 177 14.62 8.40 -5.16
C LEU A 177 15.17 9.54 -6.05
N GLY A 178 14.51 10.70 -6.04
CA GLY A 178 14.91 11.89 -6.81
C GLY A 178 16.01 12.77 -6.18
N LYS A 179 16.56 12.41 -5.02
CA LYS A 179 17.59 13.20 -4.31
C LYS A 179 18.91 12.41 -4.23
N GLU A 180 20.03 13.12 -4.12
CA GLU A 180 21.37 12.56 -3.81
C GLU A 180 21.76 11.31 -4.62
N GLN A 181 21.31 11.23 -5.88
CA GLN A 181 21.47 10.06 -6.75
C GLN A 181 20.95 8.73 -6.17
N ASN A 182 20.02 8.76 -5.20
CA ASN A 182 19.50 7.55 -4.53
C ASN A 182 19.04 6.50 -5.53
N ALA A 183 18.23 6.86 -6.53
CA ALA A 183 17.78 5.90 -7.55
C ALA A 183 18.94 5.25 -8.33
N VAL A 184 19.99 6.01 -8.65
CA VAL A 184 21.17 5.50 -9.35
C VAL A 184 21.97 4.54 -8.46
N THR A 185 22.14 4.91 -7.18
CA THR A 185 22.83 4.09 -6.18
C THR A 185 22.10 2.77 -5.95
N LEU A 186 20.78 2.84 -5.69
CA LEU A 186 19.94 1.65 -5.49
C LEU A 186 19.96 0.73 -6.71
N ARG A 187 19.85 1.30 -7.93
CA ARG A 187 19.93 0.52 -9.16
C ARG A 187 21.25 -0.25 -9.28
N LYS A 188 22.39 0.38 -8.96
CA LYS A 188 23.70 -0.28 -9.00
C LYS A 188 23.81 -1.38 -7.93
N ALA A 189 23.24 -1.15 -6.75
CA ALA A 189 23.31 -2.07 -5.63
C ALA A 189 22.52 -3.36 -5.85
N LEU A 190 21.40 -3.32 -6.58
CA LEU A 190 20.45 -4.44 -6.72
C LEU A 190 21.08 -5.79 -7.11
N ASN A 191 22.17 -5.80 -7.88
CA ASN A 191 22.87 -7.03 -8.29
C ASN A 191 23.83 -7.60 -7.24
N HIS A 192 24.05 -6.88 -6.14
CA HIS A 192 25.03 -7.21 -5.12
C HIS A 192 24.43 -7.45 -3.74
N LEU A 193 23.20 -7.00 -3.52
CA LEU A 193 22.55 -7.10 -2.21
C LEU A 193 22.30 -8.57 -1.83
N PRO A 194 22.67 -8.98 -0.60
CA PRO A 194 22.16 -10.18 0.03
C PRO A 194 20.62 -10.12 0.18
N ASN A 195 20.01 -11.26 0.48
CA ASN A 195 18.56 -11.41 0.51
C ASN A 195 17.89 -10.43 1.48
N GLU A 196 18.37 -10.31 2.72
CA GLU A 196 17.77 -9.47 3.76
C GLU A 196 17.66 -7.99 3.35
N PRO A 197 18.75 -7.29 2.98
CA PRO A 197 18.64 -5.90 2.51
C PRO A 197 17.94 -5.78 1.15
N LEU A 198 17.97 -6.81 0.29
CA LEU A 198 17.20 -6.83 -0.95
C LEU A 198 15.69 -6.83 -0.67
N TYR A 199 15.19 -7.74 0.18
CA TYR A 199 13.77 -7.79 0.54
C TYR A 199 13.32 -6.52 1.27
N ALA A 200 14.16 -5.97 2.16
CA ALA A 200 13.88 -4.70 2.82
C ALA A 200 13.75 -3.54 1.81
N LEU A 201 14.64 -3.48 0.81
CA LEU A 201 14.55 -2.50 -0.26
C LEU A 201 13.30 -2.69 -1.11
N LEU A 202 13.02 -3.90 -1.60
CA LEU A 202 11.85 -4.19 -2.44
C LEU A 202 10.54 -3.88 -1.70
N GLY A 203 10.46 -4.20 -0.39
CA GLY A 203 9.34 -3.87 0.47
C GLY A 203 9.17 -2.36 0.72
N ALA A 204 10.26 -1.58 0.69
CA ALA A 204 10.15 -0.12 0.70
C ALA A 204 9.67 0.43 -0.65
N LEU A 205 10.15 -0.16 -1.76
CA LEU A 205 9.87 0.29 -3.12
C LEU A 205 8.42 0.05 -3.57
N GLU A 206 7.71 -0.95 -3.02
CA GLU A 206 6.28 -1.17 -3.34
C GLU A 206 5.37 0.01 -2.94
N HIS A 207 5.88 0.96 -2.16
CA HIS A 207 5.15 2.12 -1.65
C HIS A 207 5.53 3.45 -2.31
N VAL A 208 6.46 3.46 -3.26
CA VAL A 208 6.92 4.69 -3.92
C VAL A 208 6.68 4.63 -5.42
N ASP A 209 6.63 5.79 -6.08
CA ASP A 209 6.64 5.86 -7.54
C ASP A 209 8.08 5.70 -8.04
N LEU A 210 8.28 4.75 -8.94
CA LEU A 210 9.59 4.37 -9.43
C LEU A 210 9.99 5.20 -10.64
N GLN A 211 11.26 5.60 -10.65
CA GLN A 211 11.89 6.12 -11.87
C GLN A 211 12.06 4.99 -12.88
N GLU A 212 11.82 5.30 -14.16
CA GLU A 212 11.82 4.34 -15.28
C GLU A 212 13.03 3.39 -15.25
N ARG A 213 14.26 3.92 -15.18
CA ARG A 213 15.48 3.11 -15.17
C ARG A 213 15.65 2.19 -13.97
N LEU A 214 15.05 2.52 -12.82
CA LEU A 214 15.07 1.65 -11.64
C LEU A 214 14.00 0.56 -11.80
N ALA A 215 12.82 0.92 -12.31
CA ALA A 215 11.75 -0.03 -12.62
C ALA A 215 12.20 -1.07 -13.66
N GLU A 216 12.85 -0.63 -14.74
CA GLU A 216 13.44 -1.52 -15.77
C GLU A 216 14.42 -2.51 -15.15
N HIS A 217 15.30 -2.06 -14.26
CA HIS A 217 16.29 -2.95 -13.65
C HIS A 217 15.66 -3.97 -12.68
N ILE A 218 14.62 -3.57 -11.94
CA ILE A 218 13.84 -4.51 -11.13
C ILE A 218 13.10 -5.51 -12.03
N ALA A 219 12.62 -5.06 -13.20
CA ALA A 219 11.95 -5.91 -14.18
C ALA A 219 12.92 -6.91 -14.83
N GLU A 220 14.15 -6.50 -15.14
CA GLU A 220 15.22 -7.39 -15.59
C GLU A 220 15.50 -8.49 -14.56
N LYS A 221 15.56 -8.13 -13.27
CA LYS A 221 15.75 -9.11 -12.19
C LYS A 221 14.54 -10.06 -12.07
N ALA A 222 13.33 -9.57 -12.26
CA ALA A 222 12.14 -10.42 -12.32
C ALA A 222 12.18 -11.36 -13.53
N GLN A 223 12.64 -10.88 -14.69
CA GLN A 223 12.80 -11.68 -15.90
C GLN A 223 13.82 -12.80 -15.71
N GLN A 224 14.90 -12.56 -14.99
CA GLN A 224 15.88 -13.61 -14.62
C GLN A 224 15.24 -14.73 -13.79
N GLU A 225 14.40 -14.38 -12.80
CA GLU A 225 13.65 -15.40 -12.05
C GLU A 225 12.65 -16.13 -12.94
N ILE A 226 11.92 -15.42 -13.80
CA ILE A 226 10.94 -15.99 -14.75
C ILE A 226 11.59 -17.03 -15.68
N GLU A 227 12.80 -16.74 -16.18
CA GLU A 227 13.56 -17.60 -17.12
C GLU A 227 14.31 -18.73 -16.41
N SER A 228 14.43 -18.67 -15.07
CA SER A 228 15.15 -19.66 -14.29
C SER A 228 14.49 -21.05 -14.37
N ASN A 229 15.34 -22.07 -14.45
CA ASN A 229 14.91 -23.46 -14.30
C ASN A 229 14.46 -23.78 -12.86
N GLU A 230 14.80 -22.94 -11.88
CA GLU A 230 14.38 -23.05 -10.47
C GLU A 230 14.08 -21.63 -9.95
N PRO A 231 12.91 -21.06 -10.28
CA PRO A 231 12.57 -19.69 -9.90
C PRO A 231 12.36 -19.58 -8.38
N ASP A 232 12.92 -18.55 -7.76
CA ASP A 232 12.52 -18.19 -6.39
C ASP A 232 11.19 -17.42 -6.46
N LEU A 233 10.11 -18.11 -6.12
CA LEU A 233 8.75 -17.55 -6.17
C LEU A 233 8.49 -16.48 -5.10
N PHE A 234 9.22 -16.50 -3.97
CA PHE A 234 9.12 -15.46 -2.96
C PHE A 234 9.81 -14.18 -3.43
N LEU A 235 10.97 -14.33 -4.08
CA LEU A 235 11.68 -13.21 -4.67
C LEU A 235 10.90 -12.64 -5.86
N LEU A 236 10.36 -13.48 -6.73
CA LEU A 236 9.49 -13.06 -7.84
C LEU A 236 8.28 -12.28 -7.32
N SER A 237 7.65 -12.74 -6.22
CA SER A 237 6.58 -12.01 -5.54
C SER A 237 7.04 -10.63 -5.05
N ALA A 238 8.19 -10.54 -4.38
CA ALA A 238 8.74 -9.27 -3.93
C ALA A 238 9.08 -8.31 -5.09
N LEU A 239 9.61 -8.84 -6.20
CA LEU A 239 9.96 -8.06 -7.38
C LEU A 239 8.72 -7.50 -8.07
N ILE A 240 7.67 -8.31 -8.30
CA ILE A 240 6.42 -7.79 -8.89
C ILE A 240 5.74 -6.79 -7.94
N ARG A 241 5.76 -7.02 -6.62
CA ARG A 241 5.24 -6.05 -5.65
C ARG A 241 5.96 -4.70 -5.72
N ALA A 242 7.30 -4.72 -5.85
CA ALA A 242 8.09 -3.50 -5.99
C ALA A 242 7.74 -2.71 -7.27
N GLN A 243 7.26 -3.36 -8.32
CA GLN A 243 6.78 -2.72 -9.56
C GLN A 243 5.47 -1.93 -9.39
N ALA A 244 4.89 -1.86 -8.18
CA ALA A 244 3.61 -1.20 -7.96
C ALA A 244 3.58 0.29 -8.33
N GLY A 245 4.73 0.98 -8.26
CA GLY A 245 4.86 2.38 -8.69
C GLY A 245 5.61 2.57 -10.00
N ALA A 246 5.85 1.51 -10.77
CA ALA A 246 6.55 1.61 -12.05
C ALA A 246 5.67 2.15 -13.18
N PRO A 247 6.27 2.62 -14.29
CA PRO A 247 5.56 2.83 -15.54
C PRO A 247 4.74 1.59 -15.92
N ILE A 248 3.52 1.83 -16.41
CA ILE A 248 2.54 0.76 -16.65
C ILE A 248 3.05 -0.27 -17.66
N GLU A 249 3.78 0.19 -18.69
CA GLU A 249 4.31 -0.66 -19.75
C GLU A 249 5.32 -1.68 -19.20
N VAL A 250 6.17 -1.26 -18.25
CA VAL A 250 7.19 -2.11 -17.62
C VAL A 250 6.54 -3.16 -16.71
N SER A 251 5.67 -2.70 -15.81
CA SER A 251 5.05 -3.57 -14.80
C SER A 251 4.03 -4.55 -15.42
N GLN A 252 3.25 -4.10 -16.40
CA GLN A 252 2.26 -4.93 -17.10
C GLN A 252 2.93 -6.00 -17.97
N ALA A 253 4.10 -5.72 -18.57
CA ALA A 253 4.85 -6.72 -19.32
C ALA A 253 5.28 -7.89 -18.43
N ILE A 254 5.87 -7.60 -17.26
CA ILE A 254 6.26 -8.64 -16.29
C ILE A 254 5.03 -9.41 -15.79
N LEU A 255 3.95 -8.72 -15.43
CA LEU A 255 2.72 -9.37 -14.98
C LEU A 255 2.17 -10.35 -16.02
N LYS A 256 2.11 -9.94 -17.30
CA LYS A 256 1.64 -10.81 -18.39
C LYS A 256 2.49 -12.07 -18.50
N THR A 257 3.81 -11.95 -18.44
CA THR A 257 4.71 -13.11 -18.49
C THR A 257 4.52 -14.06 -17.30
N ILE A 258 4.34 -13.52 -16.08
CA ILE A 258 4.02 -14.33 -14.89
C ILE A 258 2.70 -15.08 -15.11
N LEU A 259 1.65 -14.38 -15.53
CA LEU A 259 0.31 -14.94 -15.70
C LEU A 259 0.19 -15.90 -16.89
N GLN A 260 1.09 -15.84 -17.87
CA GLN A 260 1.17 -16.83 -18.95
C GLN A 260 1.67 -18.20 -18.46
N SER A 261 2.34 -18.26 -17.32
CA SER A 261 2.91 -19.49 -16.77
C SER A 261 2.22 -19.93 -15.48
N PRO A 262 1.50 -21.07 -15.46
CA PRO A 262 0.94 -21.60 -14.20
C PRO A 262 2.01 -21.83 -13.14
N ARG A 263 3.23 -22.20 -13.56
CA ARG A 263 4.38 -22.44 -12.68
C ARG A 263 4.77 -21.21 -11.85
N LEU A 264 4.69 -20.02 -12.45
CA LEU A 264 5.05 -18.75 -11.83
C LEU A 264 3.89 -18.14 -11.04
N SER A 265 2.67 -18.62 -11.30
CA SER A 265 1.43 -18.12 -10.70
C SER A 265 1.11 -18.81 -9.36
N HIS A 266 2.12 -18.95 -8.50
CA HIS A 266 1.95 -19.49 -7.16
C HIS A 266 1.11 -18.55 -6.27
N GLN A 267 0.47 -19.10 -5.22
CA GLN A 267 -0.41 -18.35 -4.33
C GLN A 267 0.27 -17.08 -3.76
N GLU A 268 1.54 -17.19 -3.36
CA GLU A 268 2.34 -16.05 -2.86
C GLU A 268 2.45 -14.90 -3.88
N VAL A 269 2.70 -15.23 -5.15
CA VAL A 269 2.83 -14.24 -6.23
C VAL A 269 1.48 -13.60 -6.52
N LEU A 270 0.40 -14.39 -6.56
CA LEU A 270 -0.95 -13.90 -6.81
C LEU A 270 -1.46 -13.00 -5.66
N ILE A 271 -1.14 -13.33 -4.41
CA ILE A 271 -1.42 -12.49 -3.24
C ILE A 271 -0.63 -11.18 -3.35
N GLY A 272 0.64 -11.24 -3.74
CA GLY A 272 1.47 -10.05 -3.99
C GLY A 272 0.88 -9.12 -5.05
N ILE A 273 0.40 -9.69 -6.17
CA ILE A 273 -0.25 -8.94 -7.25
C ILE A 273 -1.54 -8.27 -6.75
N ALA A 274 -2.44 -9.03 -6.12
CA ALA A 274 -3.70 -8.49 -5.57
C ALA A 274 -3.47 -7.44 -4.47
N GLY A 275 -2.40 -7.59 -3.69
CA GLY A 275 -2.09 -6.73 -2.56
C GLY A 275 -1.34 -5.45 -2.93
N ARG A 276 -0.57 -5.42 -4.02
CA ARG A 276 0.32 -4.29 -4.35
C ARG A 276 0.22 -3.78 -5.79
N THR A 277 0.06 -4.66 -6.77
CA THR A 277 -0.04 -4.29 -8.20
C THR A 277 -1.44 -4.47 -8.76
N TRP A 278 -2.48 -4.33 -7.92
CA TRP A 278 -3.87 -4.58 -8.29
C TRP A 278 -4.35 -3.72 -9.47
N HIS A 279 -3.83 -2.50 -9.60
CA HIS A 279 -4.16 -1.57 -10.69
C HIS A 279 -3.84 -2.15 -12.07
N LEU A 280 -2.90 -3.10 -12.16
CA LEU A 280 -2.59 -3.82 -13.40
C LEU A 280 -3.72 -4.77 -13.83
N LEU A 281 -4.63 -5.11 -12.92
CA LEU A 281 -5.81 -5.94 -13.17
C LEU A 281 -7.01 -5.12 -13.67
N ALA A 282 -6.84 -3.81 -13.94
CA ALA A 282 -7.90 -2.98 -14.53
C ALA A 282 -8.17 -3.34 -16.01
N ASP A 283 -7.27 -4.07 -16.66
CA ASP A 283 -7.47 -4.66 -17.97
C ASP A 283 -8.23 -6.00 -17.84
N ALA A 284 -9.32 -6.16 -18.61
CA ALA A 284 -10.22 -7.30 -18.48
C ALA A 284 -9.55 -8.65 -18.83
N ASP A 285 -8.68 -8.68 -19.84
CA ASP A 285 -7.99 -9.90 -20.26
C ASP A 285 -6.97 -10.32 -19.21
N ILE A 286 -6.24 -9.36 -18.63
CA ILE A 286 -5.33 -9.61 -17.51
C ILE A 286 -6.10 -10.10 -16.28
N ALA A 287 -7.23 -9.46 -15.95
CA ALA A 287 -8.05 -9.83 -14.82
C ALA A 287 -8.60 -11.27 -14.96
N GLU A 288 -9.11 -11.63 -16.14
CA GLU A 288 -9.57 -12.98 -16.41
C GLU A 288 -8.44 -14.01 -16.27
N GLN A 289 -7.27 -13.71 -16.85
CA GLN A 289 -6.10 -14.58 -16.73
C GLN A 289 -5.63 -14.72 -15.27
N PHE A 290 -5.64 -13.64 -14.49
CA PHE A 290 -5.34 -13.66 -13.06
C PHE A 290 -6.31 -14.56 -12.29
N LEU A 291 -7.62 -14.43 -12.53
CA LEU A 291 -8.64 -15.26 -11.90
C LEU A 291 -8.49 -16.74 -12.30
N LEU A 292 -8.18 -17.02 -13.56
CA LEU A 292 -7.88 -18.38 -14.02
C LEU A 292 -6.71 -18.97 -13.24
N ARG A 293 -5.61 -18.23 -13.11
CA ARG A 293 -4.45 -18.67 -12.33
C ARG A 293 -4.78 -18.90 -10.86
N LEU A 294 -5.60 -18.03 -10.29
CA LEU A 294 -6.08 -18.18 -8.92
C LEU A 294 -6.94 -19.44 -8.75
N ALA A 295 -7.84 -19.73 -9.70
CA ALA A 295 -8.64 -20.96 -9.71
C ALA A 295 -7.77 -22.22 -9.81
N GLN A 296 -6.72 -22.18 -10.64
CA GLN A 296 -5.77 -23.29 -10.83
C GLN A 296 -4.91 -23.59 -9.60
N THR A 297 -4.86 -22.71 -8.60
CA THR A 297 -4.24 -23.02 -7.30
C THR A 297 -4.99 -24.11 -6.54
N GLY A 298 -6.25 -24.40 -6.90
CA GLY A 298 -7.13 -25.32 -6.19
C GLY A 298 -7.62 -24.81 -4.84
N ASN A 299 -7.22 -23.62 -4.42
CA ASN A 299 -7.57 -23.05 -3.12
C ASN A 299 -8.80 -22.14 -3.23
N GLN A 300 -9.99 -22.73 -3.11
CA GLN A 300 -11.25 -21.98 -3.21
C GLN A 300 -11.40 -20.89 -2.13
N ALA A 301 -10.87 -21.12 -0.93
CA ALA A 301 -10.93 -20.13 0.14
C ALA A 301 -10.14 -18.88 -0.23
N LEU A 302 -8.91 -19.06 -0.76
CA LEU A 302 -8.10 -17.97 -1.28
C LEU A 302 -8.76 -17.27 -2.47
N PHE A 303 -9.33 -18.04 -3.41
CA PHE A 303 -10.08 -17.50 -4.54
C PHE A 303 -11.19 -16.56 -4.08
N ASN A 304 -12.02 -17.04 -3.14
CA ASN A 304 -13.14 -16.25 -2.62
C ASN A 304 -12.67 -15.01 -1.88
N GLN A 305 -11.62 -15.12 -1.06
CA GLN A 305 -11.06 -14.01 -0.29
C GLN A 305 -10.51 -12.91 -1.21
N LEU A 306 -9.65 -13.27 -2.17
CA LEU A 306 -9.07 -12.28 -3.08
C LEU A 306 -10.11 -11.70 -4.03
N PHE A 307 -11.06 -12.49 -4.54
CA PHE A 307 -12.13 -11.96 -5.39
C PHE A 307 -12.98 -10.93 -4.63
N ALA A 308 -13.43 -11.28 -3.42
CA ALA A 308 -14.25 -10.39 -2.59
C ALA A 308 -13.50 -9.11 -2.21
N ASP A 309 -12.20 -9.22 -1.91
CA ASP A 309 -11.35 -8.08 -1.58
C ASP A 309 -11.09 -7.17 -2.79
N LEU A 310 -10.82 -7.73 -3.97
CA LEU A 310 -10.55 -6.96 -5.19
C LEU A 310 -11.81 -6.29 -5.76
N VAL A 311 -12.98 -6.93 -5.71
CA VAL A 311 -14.27 -6.33 -6.16
C VAL A 311 -14.69 -5.11 -5.34
N MET A 312 -14.11 -4.92 -4.14
CA MET A 312 -14.33 -3.71 -3.35
C MET A 312 -13.58 -2.50 -3.90
N LEU A 313 -12.46 -2.69 -4.63
CA LEU A 313 -11.74 -1.59 -5.26
C LEU A 313 -12.61 -0.95 -6.35
N PRO A 314 -12.83 0.37 -6.34
CA PRO A 314 -13.71 1.03 -7.31
C PRO A 314 -13.32 0.75 -8.77
N GLU A 315 -12.01 0.78 -9.07
CA GLU A 315 -11.50 0.54 -10.42
C GLU A 315 -11.68 -0.91 -10.89
N LEU A 316 -11.52 -1.89 -9.99
CA LEU A 316 -11.61 -3.31 -10.35
C LEU A 316 -13.04 -3.84 -10.29
N ARG A 317 -13.93 -3.22 -9.52
CA ARG A 317 -15.34 -3.63 -9.43
C ARG A 317 -16.00 -3.70 -10.81
N MET A 318 -15.74 -2.70 -11.65
CA MET A 318 -16.30 -2.60 -13.00
C MET A 318 -15.71 -3.61 -13.98
N VAL A 319 -14.57 -4.22 -13.63
CA VAL A 319 -13.86 -5.22 -14.45
C VAL A 319 -14.23 -6.63 -14.00
N LEU A 320 -14.19 -6.89 -12.68
CA LEU A 320 -14.34 -8.22 -12.11
C LEU A 320 -15.80 -8.69 -12.03
N LEU A 321 -16.77 -7.79 -11.79
CA LEU A 321 -18.18 -8.20 -11.74
C LEU A 321 -18.70 -8.72 -13.09
N PRO A 322 -18.42 -8.08 -14.24
CA PRO A 322 -18.79 -8.64 -15.54
C PRO A 322 -18.22 -10.03 -15.81
N LEU A 323 -17.02 -10.34 -15.31
CA LEU A 323 -16.39 -11.67 -15.48
C LEU A 323 -17.15 -12.80 -14.77
N LEU A 324 -18.06 -12.51 -13.83
CA LEU A 324 -18.96 -13.52 -13.25
C LEU A 324 -19.96 -14.09 -14.28
N HIS A 325 -20.15 -13.38 -15.39
CA HIS A 325 -21.13 -13.70 -16.43
C HIS A 325 -20.47 -13.97 -17.80
N SER A 326 -19.14 -13.98 -17.87
CA SER A 326 -18.43 -14.35 -19.09
C SER A 326 -18.54 -15.87 -19.35
N SER A 327 -18.00 -16.34 -20.48
CA SER A 327 -17.83 -17.76 -20.78
C SER A 327 -16.35 -18.15 -20.63
N PRO A 328 -15.83 -18.26 -19.39
CA PRO A 328 -14.40 -18.51 -19.15
C PRO A 328 -14.03 -19.99 -19.39
N SER A 329 -12.76 -20.32 -19.14
CA SER A 329 -12.33 -21.72 -19.08
C SER A 329 -13.09 -22.52 -18.03
N GLU A 330 -13.09 -23.85 -18.14
CA GLU A 330 -13.83 -24.75 -17.25
C GLU A 330 -13.41 -24.60 -15.77
N GLU A 331 -12.11 -24.45 -15.52
CA GLU A 331 -11.57 -24.28 -14.16
C GLU A 331 -12.04 -22.98 -13.52
N LEU A 332 -11.99 -21.88 -14.27
CA LEU A 332 -12.46 -20.58 -13.79
C LEU A 332 -13.99 -20.57 -13.63
N ALA A 333 -14.74 -21.13 -14.58
CA ALA A 333 -16.19 -21.29 -14.46
C ALA A 333 -16.58 -22.02 -13.18
N THR A 334 -15.88 -23.13 -12.88
CA THR A 334 -16.10 -23.92 -11.66
C THR A 334 -15.83 -23.09 -10.39
N ALA A 335 -14.74 -22.33 -10.36
CA ALA A 335 -14.40 -21.48 -9.21
C ALA A 335 -15.42 -20.35 -9.00
N LEU A 336 -15.90 -19.71 -10.08
CA LEU A 336 -16.92 -18.65 -10.03
C LEU A 336 -18.29 -19.19 -9.57
N VAL A 337 -18.69 -20.38 -10.00
CA VAL A 337 -19.92 -21.02 -9.52
C VAL A 337 -19.85 -21.29 -8.02
N LYS A 338 -18.72 -21.83 -7.53
CA LYS A 338 -18.50 -22.07 -6.09
C LYS A 338 -18.50 -20.77 -5.28
N LEU A 339 -17.91 -19.69 -5.82
CA LEU A 339 -17.98 -18.35 -5.22
C LEU A 339 -19.43 -17.89 -5.07
N GLN A 340 -20.23 -17.95 -6.13
CA GLN A 340 -21.64 -17.53 -6.10
C GLN A 340 -22.48 -18.35 -5.11
N GLN A 341 -22.22 -19.65 -4.98
CA GLN A 341 -22.87 -20.51 -3.99
C GLN A 341 -22.51 -20.09 -2.55
N ALA A 342 -21.24 -19.77 -2.29
CA ALA A 342 -20.77 -19.33 -0.98
C ALA A 342 -21.34 -17.97 -0.54
N THR A 343 -21.74 -17.11 -1.46
CA THR A 343 -22.37 -15.81 -1.14
C THR A 343 -23.88 -15.88 -0.89
N LYS A 344 -24.53 -17.01 -1.22
CA LYS A 344 -25.99 -17.20 -1.06
C LYS A 344 -26.38 -17.90 0.24
N GLY A 345 -25.42 -18.52 0.93
CA GLY A 345 -25.58 -19.07 2.28
C GLY A 345 -24.95 -18.13 3.29
#